data_AF-Q7BQU2-F1
#
_entry.id   AF-Q7BQU2-F1
#
_cell.length_a   1.000
_cell.length_b   1.000
_cell.length_c   1.000
_cell.angle_alpha   90.00
_cell.angle_beta   90.00
_cell.angle_gamma   90.00
#
_symmetry.space_group_name_H-M   'P 1'
#
loop_
_entity.id
_entity.type
_entity.pdbx_description
1 polymer ?
#
loop_
_entity_poly.entity_id
_entity_poly.type
_entity_poly.pdbx_seq_one_letter_code
_entity_poly.pdbx_strand_id
1 'polypeptide(L)'
;MVWRRLRITADTSLAALHFIFQIVQGWGDDYLHQFHIYGKDYGISYDGGIGFPDNPFRTVIDDFSFDVSDRFTYEYNFFDHWLHDVRVEAIHEDSTLKTPFCISGHGIPGTPPRG
;
A
#
# COMPACT_ATOMS: atom_id res chain seq x y z
N MET A 1 6.98 -12.88 11.71
CA MET A 1 5.83 -12.13 11.16
C MET A 1 6.18 -10.66 11.26
N VAL A 2 6.22 -9.96 10.14
CA VAL A 2 6.51 -8.52 10.09
C VAL A 2 5.21 -7.82 9.75
N TRP A 3 4.81 -6.84 10.56
CA TRP A 3 3.58 -6.08 10.31
C TRP A 3 3.76 -4.64 10.77
N ARG A 4 2.96 -3.75 10.16
CA ARG A 4 2.94 -2.31 10.41
C ARG A 4 1.49 -1.86 10.36
N ARG A 5 1.09 -1.05 11.33
CA ARG A 5 -0.24 -0.44 11.41
C ARG A 5 -0.08 1.04 11.14
N LEU A 6 -0.73 1.52 10.09
CA LEU A 6 -0.58 2.87 9.58
C LEU A 6 -1.92 3.59 9.63
N ARG A 7 -1.90 4.87 9.94
CA ARG A 7 -3.03 5.77 9.73
C ARG A 7 -2.72 6.67 8.54
N ILE A 8 -3.61 6.68 7.56
CA ILE A 8 -3.53 7.51 6.35
C ILE A 8 -4.82 8.31 6.20
N THR A 9 -4.80 9.31 5.32
CA THR A 9 -6.02 10.03 4.91
C THR A 9 -6.73 9.30 3.78
N ALA A 10 -8.04 9.53 3.64
CA ALA A 10 -8.83 8.98 2.54
C ALA A 10 -8.39 9.52 1.15
N ASP A 11 -7.87 10.76 1.10
CA ASP A 11 -7.31 11.38 -0.10
C ASP A 11 -5.87 10.93 -0.43
N THR A 12 -5.33 9.95 0.31
CA THR A 12 -4.03 9.34 -0.03
C THR A 12 -4.16 8.64 -1.38
N SER A 13 -3.34 9.02 -2.36
CA SER A 13 -3.29 8.35 -3.66
C SER A 13 -2.60 6.99 -3.59
N LEU A 14 -2.87 6.09 -4.53
CA LEU A 14 -2.18 4.79 -4.60
C LEU A 14 -0.65 4.96 -4.77
N ALA A 15 -0.21 5.96 -5.53
CA ALA A 15 1.21 6.29 -5.63
C ALA A 15 1.79 6.73 -4.28
N ALA A 16 1.08 7.58 -3.53
CA ALA A 16 1.50 7.97 -2.19
C ALA A 16 1.51 6.78 -1.21
N LEU A 17 0.51 5.90 -1.27
CA LEU A 17 0.45 4.69 -0.47
C LEU A 17 1.66 3.77 -0.73
N HIS A 18 2.03 3.60 -2.00
CA HIS A 18 3.22 2.85 -2.39
C HIS A 18 4.48 3.42 -1.72
N PHE A 19 4.73 4.73 -1.81
CA PHE A 19 5.88 5.35 -1.14
C PHE A 19 5.84 5.25 0.38
N ILE A 20 4.65 5.33 0.98
CA ILE A 20 4.46 5.08 2.42
C ILE A 20 4.91 3.65 2.78
N PHE A 21 4.56 2.65 1.98
CA PHE A 21 5.01 1.27 2.19
C PHE A 21 6.52 1.12 2.04
N GLN A 22 7.12 1.74 1.03
CA GLN A 22 8.59 1.75 0.86
C GLN A 22 9.28 2.29 2.12
N ILE A 23 8.84 3.45 2.64
CA ILE A 23 9.42 4.08 3.84
C ILE A 23 9.25 3.20 5.07
N VAL A 24 8.03 2.71 5.31
CA VAL A 24 7.67 1.94 6.50
C VAL A 24 8.38 0.58 6.54
N GLN A 25 8.62 0.00 5.36
CA GLN A 25 9.32 -1.25 5.21
C GLN A 25 10.83 -1.07 5.06
N GLY A 26 11.34 0.15 4.85
CA GLY A 26 12.77 0.44 4.71
C GLY A 26 13.34 -0.02 3.37
N TRP A 27 12.55 0.09 2.29
CA TRP A 27 12.90 -0.28 0.93
C TRP A 27 13.24 0.92 0.06
N GLY A 28 13.97 0.68 -1.04
CA GLY A 28 14.51 1.70 -1.94
C GLY A 28 13.70 1.96 -3.21
N ASP A 29 12.53 1.34 -3.39
CA ASP A 29 11.76 1.37 -4.65
C ASP A 29 12.53 0.85 -5.88
N ASP A 30 13.34 -0.19 -5.67
CA ASP A 30 14.19 -0.81 -6.69
C ASP A 30 13.45 -1.75 -7.65
N TYR A 31 12.21 -2.14 -7.34
CA TYR A 31 11.47 -3.17 -8.08
C TYR A 31 10.04 -2.75 -8.42
N LEU A 32 9.47 -3.41 -9.44
CA LEU A 32 8.07 -3.26 -9.80
C LEU A 32 7.14 -3.67 -8.66
N HIS A 33 5.95 -3.05 -8.66
CA HIS A 33 4.92 -3.24 -7.66
C HIS A 33 3.53 -3.20 -8.28
N GLN A 34 2.54 -3.74 -7.57
CA GLN A 34 1.13 -3.54 -7.87
C GLN A 34 0.26 -3.65 -6.62
N PHE A 35 -0.89 -3.00 -6.66
CA PHE A 35 -2.02 -3.23 -5.77
C PHE A 35 -3.06 -4.07 -6.49
N HIS A 36 -3.54 -5.13 -5.85
CA HIS A 36 -4.69 -5.90 -6.32
C HIS A 36 -5.90 -5.58 -5.45
N ILE A 37 -6.84 -4.79 -5.98
CA ILE A 37 -8.02 -4.28 -5.27
C ILE A 37 -9.27 -4.68 -6.05
N TYR A 38 -10.21 -5.39 -5.41
CA TYR A 38 -11.47 -5.84 -6.01
C TYR A 38 -11.34 -6.48 -7.40
N GLY A 39 -10.32 -7.33 -7.58
CA GLY A 39 -10.10 -8.06 -8.84
C GLY A 39 -9.42 -7.25 -9.94
N LYS A 40 -8.96 -6.03 -9.65
CA LYS A 40 -8.25 -5.17 -10.60
C LYS A 40 -6.88 -4.78 -10.06
N ASP A 41 -5.91 -4.74 -10.97
CA ASP A 41 -4.53 -4.34 -10.66
C ASP A 41 -4.32 -2.85 -10.92
N TYR A 42 -3.60 -2.21 -9.99
CA TYR A 42 -3.24 -0.81 -10.03
C TYR A 42 -1.75 -0.65 -9.70
N GLY A 43 -1.09 0.35 -10.26
CA GLY A 43 0.30 0.60 -9.96
C GLY A 43 0.87 1.76 -10.77
N ILE A 44 2.11 2.13 -10.47
CA ILE A 44 2.88 3.07 -11.29
C ILE A 44 3.32 2.34 -12.56
N SER A 45 3.01 2.93 -13.72
CA SER A 45 3.48 2.42 -15.01
C SER A 45 4.91 2.90 -15.24
N TYR A 46 5.79 1.97 -15.58
CA TYR A 46 7.18 2.24 -15.93
C TYR A 46 7.42 1.86 -17.40
N ASP A 47 8.29 2.60 -18.07
CA ASP A 47 8.61 2.29 -19.46
C ASP A 47 9.29 0.92 -19.56
N GLY A 48 8.79 0.06 -20.45
CA GLY A 48 9.21 -1.35 -20.53
C GLY A 48 8.73 -2.26 -19.37
N GLY A 49 7.89 -1.75 -18.46
CA GLY A 49 7.28 -2.51 -17.36
C GLY A 49 5.81 -2.86 -17.60
N ILE A 50 5.09 -3.15 -16.52
CA ILE A 50 3.64 -3.33 -16.55
C ILE A 50 2.97 -1.95 -16.66
N GLY A 51 2.08 -1.82 -17.64
CA GLY A 51 1.23 -0.63 -17.80
C GLY A 51 -0.10 -0.81 -17.08
N PHE A 52 -0.55 0.24 -16.40
CA PHE A 52 -1.85 0.30 -15.74
C PHE A 52 -2.72 1.36 -16.41
N PRO A 53 -4.03 1.11 -16.61
CA PRO A 53 -4.91 2.05 -17.29
C PRO A 53 -5.25 3.27 -16.43
N ASP A 54 -5.28 3.12 -15.11
CA ASP A 54 -5.60 4.19 -14.16
C ASP A 54 -4.35 4.96 -13.75
N ASN A 55 -4.53 6.25 -13.45
CA ASN A 55 -3.45 7.09 -12.96
C ASN A 55 -3.32 6.94 -11.43
N PRO A 56 -2.27 6.28 -10.90
CA PRO A 56 -2.13 6.01 -9.47
C PRO A 56 -1.88 7.28 -8.64
N PHE A 57 -1.53 8.40 -9.26
CA PHE A 57 -1.40 9.69 -8.59
C PHE A 57 -2.75 10.39 -8.37
N ARG A 58 -3.80 9.94 -9.08
CA ARG A 58 -5.16 10.50 -8.98
C ARG A 58 -6.16 9.55 -8.32
N THR A 59 -5.95 8.24 -8.44
CA THR A 59 -6.76 7.24 -7.73
C THR A 59 -6.41 7.26 -6.25
N VAL A 60 -7.39 7.58 -5.41
CA VAL A 60 -7.24 7.69 -3.94
C VAL A 60 -7.91 6.54 -3.20
N ILE A 61 -7.59 6.37 -1.92
CA ILE A 61 -8.17 5.30 -1.09
C ILE A 61 -9.70 5.42 -1.00
N ASP A 62 -10.23 6.64 -0.96
CA ASP A 62 -11.67 6.90 -0.88
C ASP A 62 -12.45 6.40 -2.12
N ASP A 63 -11.80 6.31 -3.29
CA ASP A 63 -12.44 5.85 -4.54
C ASP A 63 -12.93 4.40 -4.45
N PHE A 64 -12.38 3.62 -3.52
CA PHE A 64 -12.70 2.20 -3.35
C PHE A 64 -13.85 1.96 -2.38
N SER A 65 -14.30 2.97 -1.62
CA SER A 65 -15.39 2.82 -0.63
C SER A 65 -15.19 1.62 0.29
N PHE A 66 -13.96 1.44 0.82
CA PHE A 66 -13.66 0.31 1.70
C PHE A 66 -14.49 0.35 2.99
N ASP A 67 -14.93 -0.82 3.41
CA ASP A 67 -15.51 -1.10 4.71
C ASP A 67 -14.46 -1.60 5.70
N VAL A 68 -14.77 -1.51 7.00
CA VAL A 68 -13.94 -2.11 8.03
C VAL A 68 -13.87 -3.63 7.81
N SER A 69 -12.65 -4.17 7.85
CA SER A 69 -12.27 -5.56 7.54
C SER A 69 -12.02 -5.88 6.08
N ASP A 70 -12.23 -4.94 5.16
CA ASP A 70 -11.83 -5.12 3.78
C ASP A 70 -10.32 -5.33 3.66
N ARG A 71 -9.95 -6.06 2.61
CA ARG A 71 -8.58 -6.40 2.32
C ARG A 71 -8.25 -6.23 0.86
N PHE A 72 -7.01 -5.88 0.63
CA PHE A 72 -6.39 -5.90 -0.69
C PHE A 72 -4.94 -6.35 -0.55
N THR A 73 -4.31 -6.67 -1.67
CA THR A 73 -2.92 -7.12 -1.68
C THR A 73 -2.04 -6.06 -2.29
N TYR A 74 -0.84 -5.89 -1.74
CA TYR A 74 0.24 -5.13 -2.33
C TYR A 74 1.40 -6.08 -2.61
N GLU A 75 1.78 -6.19 -3.87
CA GLU A 75 2.93 -6.97 -4.31
C GLU A 75 4.09 -6.02 -4.62
N TYR A 76 5.27 -6.36 -4.14
CA TYR A 76 6.52 -5.67 -4.45
C TYR A 76 7.57 -6.70 -4.84
N ASN A 77 8.43 -6.37 -5.81
CA ASN A 77 9.41 -7.31 -6.37
C ASN A 77 8.77 -8.59 -6.96
N PHE A 78 8.36 -8.49 -8.24
CA PHE A 78 7.71 -9.59 -8.97
C PHE A 78 8.63 -10.80 -9.23
N PHE A 79 9.94 -10.71 -9.00
CA PHE A 79 10.82 -11.87 -9.11
C PHE A 79 10.68 -12.80 -7.90
N ASP A 80 10.52 -12.21 -6.71
CA ASP A 80 10.43 -12.95 -5.45
C ASP A 80 9.01 -12.96 -4.86
N HIS A 81 8.05 -12.30 -5.53
CA HIS A 81 6.64 -12.22 -5.15
C HIS A 81 6.44 -11.78 -3.69
N TRP A 82 6.99 -10.64 -3.28
CA TRP A 82 6.77 -10.15 -1.91
C TRP A 82 5.35 -9.61 -1.75
N LEU A 83 4.48 -10.45 -1.20
CA LEU A 83 3.07 -10.14 -1.01
C LEU A 83 2.80 -9.60 0.39
N HIS A 84 2.08 -8.48 0.44
CA HIS A 84 1.57 -7.85 1.65
C HIS A 84 0.05 -7.87 1.64
N ASP A 85 -0.55 -8.54 2.63
CA ASP A 85 -1.98 -8.40 2.94
C ASP A 85 -2.19 -7.07 3.67
N VAL A 86 -3.00 -6.20 3.07
CA VAL A 86 -3.39 -4.92 3.65
C VAL A 86 -4.83 -5.00 4.07
N ARG A 87 -5.09 -4.70 5.34
CA ARG A 87 -6.44 -4.72 5.92
C ARG A 87 -6.84 -3.35 6.43
N VAL A 88 -8.07 -2.96 6.13
CA VAL A 88 -8.73 -1.81 6.77
C VAL A 88 -9.20 -2.22 8.16
N GLU A 89 -8.56 -1.71 9.20
CA GLU A 89 -8.89 -2.05 10.59
C GLU A 89 -9.87 -1.08 11.25
N ALA A 90 -9.86 0.19 10.83
CA ALA A 90 -10.75 1.23 11.34
C ALA A 90 -10.86 2.39 10.35
N ILE A 91 -12.03 3.02 10.31
CA ILE A 91 -12.33 4.24 9.56
C ILE A 91 -12.75 5.31 10.56
N HIS A 92 -12.25 6.53 10.41
CA HIS A 92 -12.49 7.62 11.35
C HIS A 92 -12.93 8.87 10.56
N GLU A 93 -14.13 9.36 10.81
CA GLU A 93 -14.75 10.45 10.04
C GLU A 93 -14.15 11.84 10.34
N ASP A 94 -13.62 12.06 11.54
CA ASP A 94 -13.07 13.36 11.94
C ASP A 94 -11.80 13.18 12.76
N SER A 95 -10.66 13.52 12.16
CA SER A 95 -9.40 13.50 12.87
C SER A 95 -8.60 14.76 12.62
N THR A 96 -8.34 15.49 13.70
CA THR A 96 -7.37 16.58 13.74
C THR A 96 -5.92 16.10 13.78
N LEU A 97 -5.68 14.79 13.75
CA LEU A 97 -4.35 14.19 13.75
C LEU A 97 -3.71 14.33 12.36
N LYS A 98 -2.49 14.86 12.32
CA LYS A 98 -1.67 14.88 11.10
C LYS A 98 -1.32 13.44 10.69
N THR A 99 -1.52 13.13 9.42
CA THR A 99 -1.31 11.83 8.76
C THR A 99 -0.38 12.02 7.55
N PRO A 100 0.33 10.98 7.07
CA PRO A 100 0.35 9.62 7.59
C PRO A 100 1.28 9.43 8.79
N PHE A 101 0.96 8.50 9.68
CA PHE A 101 1.90 8.05 10.74
C PHE A 101 1.73 6.58 11.09
N CYS A 102 2.80 5.98 11.60
CA CYS A 102 2.81 4.60 12.07
C CYS A 102 2.26 4.52 13.50
N ILE A 103 1.19 3.75 13.69
CA ILE A 103 0.58 3.51 15.01
C ILE A 103 1.38 2.47 15.78
N SER A 104 1.80 1.39 15.12
CA SER A 104 2.54 0.30 15.73
C SER A 104 3.16 -0.63 14.67
N GLY A 105 4.10 -1.48 15.07
CA GLY A 105 4.71 -2.46 14.18
C GLY A 105 5.56 -3.49 14.91
N HIS A 106 5.83 -4.62 14.26
CA HIS A 106 6.71 -5.68 14.76
C HIS A 106 7.60 -6.23 13.64
N GLY A 107 8.82 -6.66 13.99
CA GLY A 107 9.81 -7.20 13.04
C GLY A 107 10.75 -6.15 12.42
N ILE A 108 11.88 -6.61 11.88
CA ILE A 108 12.95 -5.76 11.34
C ILE A 108 12.57 -5.24 9.93
N PRO A 109 12.61 -3.92 9.67
CA PRO A 109 12.44 -3.38 8.31
C PRO A 109 13.43 -4.03 7.32
N GLY A 110 13.05 -4.13 6.05
CA GLY A 110 13.90 -4.65 4.98
C GLY A 110 13.96 -6.17 4.91
N THR A 111 13.32 -6.89 5.83
CA THR A 111 13.17 -8.34 5.68
C THR A 111 12.01 -8.68 4.75
N PRO A 112 12.18 -9.62 3.80
CA PRO A 112 11.09 -10.08 2.95
C PRO A 112 9.96 -10.69 3.81
N PRO A 113 8.68 -10.54 3.40
CA PRO A 113 7.60 -11.30 4.02
C PRO A 113 7.95 -12.79 3.93
N ARG A 114 7.89 -13.50 5.06
CA ARG A 114 8.11 -14.94 5.04
C ARG A 114 6.96 -15.58 4.26
N GLY A 115 7.29 -16.28 3.18
CA GLY A 115 6.35 -17.16 2.45
C GLY A 115 5.85 -18.31 3.30
#